data_AF-A0A6C0P220-F1
#
_entry.id   AF-A0A6C0P220-F1
#
_cell.length_a   1.000
_cell.length_b   1.000
_cell.length_c   1.000
_cell.angle_alpha   90.00
_cell.angle_beta   90.00
_cell.angle_gamma   90.00
#
_symmetry.space_group_name_H-M   'P 1'
#
loop_
_entity.id
_entity.type
_entity.pdbx_description
1 polymer ?
#
loop_
_entity_poly.entity_id
_entity_poly.type
_entity_poly.pdbx_seq_one_letter_code
_entity_poly.pdbx_strand_id
1 'polypeptide(L)'
;MMQRTRHGLLSLVLAFSVLFGSFCAPSSTSAAFGDRITVSGTNFYAGGKQIFLNGANTPWNSWNDFGGSFDYSWWDNHFQTLHDNGINSTRVWITCNGEVGITIDSSGQVTGATTAHWNNLDSLFQIAQSHGVYILATLMSFDHMNNSHANYNSWRNMLLSDANIDSYVANYLIPFVNRYKNNPYLFAIDLMNEPDWVYEDAANGQLSWDRLQTYFAKTAVAIHQNSSILTTVGLGMVKYNSATQSGSTGNKVSDAALQAKVSSTLAKLDFYSPHYYGWQDPYFGIPFYETPTQYGIVHDRPVIIGESPAIGSTNHTITDDFANAYTNGYAGVMPWTSNGVDSNGSITNLGPATKAFRDAHYSLVFPPATNDTAKFNFENNQLQSFKSITSGLTVASSYDRAYAGSYAMKMSVVSTASGPYSAQLDNPSGISANSTLTFRVWVPSGAAITSIQPYVQGNNWTWYGNYQAYTGLTKNAWNTIAVTIPSTATVPVKNIGIELVTSGAWTGSIYVDSIN
;
A
#
# COMPACT_ATOMS: atom_id res chain seq x y z
N MET A 1 -71.07 -9.00 -48.68
CA MET A 1 -71.13 -7.64 -49.25
C MET A 1 -70.92 -6.67 -48.10
N MET A 2 -69.94 -5.75 -48.25
CA MET A 2 -69.47 -4.79 -47.23
C MET A 2 -70.58 -4.12 -46.40
N GLN A 3 -70.34 -3.91 -45.11
CA GLN A 3 -70.20 -2.53 -44.59
C GLN A 3 -69.61 -2.47 -43.17
N ARG A 4 -68.60 -1.59 -43.09
CA ARG A 4 -67.77 -1.16 -41.97
C ARG A 4 -68.57 -0.68 -40.75
N THR A 5 -68.12 -1.03 -39.56
CA THR A 5 -68.43 -0.31 -38.31
C THR A 5 -67.16 0.10 -37.58
N ARG A 6 -67.08 1.41 -37.31
CA ARG A 6 -66.02 2.12 -36.60
C ARG A 6 -66.05 1.74 -35.11
N HIS A 7 -64.89 1.55 -34.50
CA HIS A 7 -64.71 1.66 -33.04
C HIS A 7 -63.56 2.62 -32.75
N GLY A 8 -63.83 3.55 -31.84
CA GLY A 8 -62.99 4.72 -31.55
C GLY A 8 -61.69 4.37 -30.82
N LEU A 9 -60.64 5.11 -31.17
CA LEU A 9 -59.42 5.20 -30.37
C LEU A 9 -59.67 6.15 -29.19
N LEU A 10 -59.53 5.63 -27.97
CA LEU A 10 -59.23 6.43 -26.79
C LEU A 10 -57.76 6.87 -26.89
N SER A 11 -57.53 8.18 -27.00
CA SER A 11 -56.21 8.78 -26.82
C SER A 11 -55.87 8.87 -25.33
N LEU A 12 -55.01 7.99 -24.85
CA LEU A 12 -54.37 8.10 -23.54
C LEU A 12 -53.16 9.04 -23.68
N VAL A 13 -53.29 10.26 -23.18
CA VAL A 13 -52.19 11.22 -23.07
C VAL A 13 -51.31 10.77 -21.90
N LEU A 14 -50.18 10.11 -22.19
CA LEU A 14 -49.12 9.88 -21.22
C LEU A 14 -48.26 11.15 -21.13
N ALA A 15 -48.42 11.92 -20.06
CA ALA A 15 -47.53 13.02 -19.73
C ALA A 15 -46.16 12.45 -19.31
N PHE A 16 -45.15 12.63 -20.16
CA PHE A 16 -43.75 12.35 -19.82
C PHE A 16 -43.21 13.51 -18.99
N SER A 17 -43.30 13.38 -17.67
CA SER A 17 -42.60 14.26 -16.73
C SER A 17 -41.11 13.92 -16.75
N VAL A 18 -40.34 14.63 -17.59
CA VAL A 18 -38.88 14.57 -17.57
C VAL A 18 -38.41 15.33 -16.32
N LEU A 19 -38.21 14.60 -15.22
CA LEU A 19 -37.38 15.07 -14.12
C LEU A 19 -35.94 15.15 -14.64
N PHE A 20 -35.48 16.35 -14.93
CA PHE A 20 -34.04 16.66 -15.00
C PHE A 20 -33.47 16.51 -13.59
N GLY A 21 -33.16 15.27 -13.21
CA GLY A 21 -32.20 15.02 -12.14
C GLY A 21 -30.84 15.51 -12.64
N SER A 22 -30.32 16.56 -12.03
CA SER A 22 -28.91 16.92 -12.18
C SER A 22 -28.08 15.71 -11.77
N PHE A 23 -27.61 14.95 -12.75
CA PHE A 23 -26.47 14.07 -12.58
C PHE A 23 -25.30 14.98 -12.22
N CYS A 24 -25.08 15.17 -10.92
CA CYS A 24 -23.76 15.46 -10.43
C CYS A 24 -22.94 14.22 -10.79
N ALA A 25 -22.27 14.25 -11.95
CA ALA A 25 -21.21 13.31 -12.22
C ALA A 25 -20.27 13.37 -11.01
N PRO A 26 -19.92 12.23 -10.39
CA PRO A 26 -18.90 12.26 -9.34
C PRO A 26 -17.71 13.00 -9.93
N SER A 27 -17.30 14.08 -9.27
CA SER A 27 -16.03 14.74 -9.57
C SER A 27 -15.01 13.64 -9.76
N SER A 28 -14.38 13.58 -10.93
CA SER A 28 -13.33 12.61 -11.24
C SER A 28 -12.20 12.81 -10.25
N THR A 29 -12.28 12.13 -9.11
CA THR A 29 -11.21 12.04 -8.13
C THR A 29 -10.07 11.36 -8.87
N SER A 30 -9.01 12.12 -9.15
CA SER A 30 -7.80 11.61 -9.77
C SER A 30 -7.24 10.52 -8.86
N ALA A 31 -7.06 9.34 -9.44
CA ALA A 31 -6.73 8.12 -8.74
C ALA A 31 -5.20 8.05 -8.46
N ALA A 32 -4.75 7.77 -7.24
CA ALA A 32 -3.36 7.94 -6.79
C ALA A 32 -2.88 6.88 -5.77
N PHE A 33 -1.60 6.88 -5.42
CA PHE A 33 -1.13 6.24 -4.18
C PHE A 33 -1.89 6.79 -2.96
N GLY A 34 -2.34 5.88 -2.09
CA GLY A 34 -3.30 6.17 -1.03
C GLY A 34 -4.75 5.84 -1.41
N ASP A 35 -5.02 5.39 -2.64
CA ASP A 35 -6.32 4.84 -3.02
C ASP A 35 -6.49 3.38 -2.57
N ARG A 36 -7.75 2.93 -2.52
CA ARG A 36 -8.09 1.53 -2.27
C ARG A 36 -7.36 0.62 -3.29
N ILE A 37 -6.57 -0.33 -2.78
CA ILE A 37 -5.94 -1.35 -3.62
C ILE A 37 -7.02 -2.27 -4.20
N THR A 38 -6.88 -2.58 -5.48
CA THR A 38 -7.72 -3.50 -6.24
C THR A 38 -6.87 -4.57 -6.91
N VAL A 39 -7.51 -5.65 -7.36
CA VAL A 39 -6.86 -6.77 -8.06
C VAL A 39 -7.37 -6.84 -9.49
N SER A 40 -6.45 -7.02 -10.44
CA SER A 40 -6.77 -7.37 -11.82
C SER A 40 -5.73 -8.36 -12.35
N GLY A 41 -6.19 -9.55 -12.74
CA GLY A 41 -5.29 -10.66 -13.07
C GLY A 41 -4.40 -10.98 -11.87
N THR A 42 -3.08 -11.05 -12.10
CA THR A 42 -2.09 -11.39 -11.09
C THR A 42 -1.44 -10.19 -10.40
N ASN A 43 -1.98 -8.98 -10.59
CA ASN A 43 -1.37 -7.74 -10.09
C ASN A 43 -2.31 -6.93 -9.19
N PHE A 44 -1.70 -6.17 -8.28
CA PHE A 44 -2.36 -5.14 -7.50
C PHE A 44 -2.34 -3.79 -8.23
N TYR A 45 -3.38 -2.99 -8.00
CA TYR A 45 -3.50 -1.64 -8.53
C TYR A 45 -3.96 -0.67 -7.45
N ALA A 46 -3.32 0.49 -7.34
CA ALA A 46 -3.79 1.64 -6.59
C ALA A 46 -4.02 2.80 -7.55
N GLY A 47 -5.21 3.38 -7.50
CA GLY A 47 -5.59 4.45 -8.40
C GLY A 47 -5.48 4.10 -9.89
N GLY A 48 -5.77 2.84 -10.25
CA GLY A 48 -5.66 2.34 -11.63
C GLY A 48 -4.23 2.15 -12.14
N LYS A 49 -3.20 2.42 -11.32
CA LYS A 49 -1.80 2.14 -11.63
C LYS A 49 -1.37 0.85 -10.93
N GLN A 50 -0.63 0.00 -11.64
CA GLN A 50 -0.07 -1.21 -11.06
C GLN A 50 0.87 -0.85 -9.91
N ILE A 51 0.80 -1.62 -8.82
CA ILE A 51 1.72 -1.51 -7.70
C ILE A 51 2.38 -2.84 -7.36
N PHE A 52 3.54 -2.76 -6.73
CA PHE A 52 4.19 -3.87 -6.05
C PHE A 52 4.18 -3.57 -4.54
N LEU A 53 3.79 -4.55 -3.74
CA LEU A 53 3.82 -4.42 -2.28
C LEU A 53 5.25 -4.63 -1.79
N ASN A 54 6.02 -3.53 -1.81
CA ASN A 54 7.35 -3.43 -1.23
C ASN A 54 7.18 -3.34 0.28
N GLY A 55 7.04 -4.49 0.92
CA GLY A 55 6.44 -4.61 2.25
C GLY A 55 7.41 -5.02 3.36
N ALA A 56 6.85 -5.11 4.56
CA ALA A 56 7.51 -5.69 5.73
C ALA A 56 6.48 -6.24 6.73
N ASN A 57 6.83 -7.27 7.49
CA ASN A 57 6.10 -7.58 8.71
C ASN A 57 6.52 -6.59 9.82
N THR A 58 5.54 -5.88 10.36
CA THR A 58 5.62 -5.17 11.65
C THR A 58 4.57 -5.81 12.54
N PRO A 59 4.79 -7.07 12.95
CA PRO A 59 3.71 -7.93 13.39
C PRO A 59 3.12 -7.42 14.72
N TRP A 60 3.94 -6.82 15.58
CA TRP A 60 3.55 -6.08 16.78
C TRP A 60 4.70 -5.17 17.20
N ASN A 61 4.44 -4.14 18.00
CA ASN A 61 5.45 -3.50 18.85
C ASN A 61 5.61 -4.29 20.14
N SER A 62 4.46 -4.47 20.81
CA SER A 62 4.31 -5.27 22.00
C SER A 62 3.28 -6.35 21.73
N TRP A 63 3.58 -7.58 22.13
CA TRP A 63 2.61 -8.67 22.00
C TRP A 63 1.26 -8.25 22.60
N ASN A 64 0.18 -8.35 21.83
CA ASN A 64 -1.16 -7.85 22.17
C ASN A 64 -1.29 -6.32 22.32
N ASP A 65 -0.70 -5.53 21.41
CA ASP A 65 -0.82 -4.06 21.38
C ASP A 65 -2.28 -3.54 21.48
N PHE A 66 -3.18 -4.02 20.62
CA PHE A 66 -4.49 -3.40 20.40
C PHE A 66 -5.51 -3.81 21.47
N GLY A 67 -5.83 -2.87 22.38
CA GLY A 67 -6.55 -3.13 23.62
C GLY A 67 -5.64 -3.46 24.81
N GLY A 68 -4.33 -3.63 24.57
CA GLY A 68 -3.29 -3.86 25.57
C GLY A 68 -2.34 -2.67 25.64
N SER A 69 -1.06 -2.90 25.36
CA SER A 69 0.03 -1.94 25.58
C SER A 69 0.40 -1.10 24.35
N PHE A 70 -0.58 -0.77 23.50
CA PHE A 70 -0.37 0.08 22.33
C PHE A 70 0.37 1.37 22.67
N ASP A 71 1.44 1.63 21.92
CA ASP A 71 2.22 2.87 22.01
C ASP A 71 2.08 3.67 20.70
N TYR A 72 1.27 4.74 20.75
CA TYR A 72 1.06 5.62 19.60
C TYR A 72 2.38 6.16 19.04
N SER A 73 3.29 6.61 19.91
CA SER A 73 4.51 7.30 19.48
C SER A 73 5.46 6.33 18.80
N TRP A 74 5.53 5.10 19.28
CA TRP A 74 6.30 4.06 18.62
C TRP A 74 5.73 3.74 17.24
N TRP A 75 4.42 3.50 17.13
CA TRP A 75 3.78 3.14 15.86
C TRP A 75 3.90 4.28 14.83
N ASP A 76 3.72 5.53 15.25
CA ASP A 76 3.88 6.70 14.39
C ASP A 76 5.31 6.82 13.85
N ASN A 77 6.31 6.78 14.73
CA ASN A 77 7.72 6.85 14.33
C ASN A 77 8.15 5.65 13.47
N HIS A 78 7.61 4.47 13.76
CA HIS A 78 7.95 3.26 13.00
C HIS A 78 7.33 3.29 11.61
N PHE A 79 6.09 3.75 11.45
CA PHE A 79 5.46 3.94 10.14
C PHE A 79 6.19 4.99 9.30
N GLN A 80 6.67 6.07 9.91
CA GLN A 80 7.58 7.00 9.24
C GLN A 80 8.87 6.30 8.78
N THR A 81 9.46 5.47 9.65
CA THR A 81 10.66 4.69 9.33
C THR A 81 10.42 3.73 8.16
N LEU A 82 9.25 3.09 8.08
CA LEU A 82 8.86 2.24 6.94
C LEU A 82 8.83 3.08 5.65
N HIS A 83 8.09 4.19 5.64
CA HIS A 83 7.97 5.06 4.48
C HIS A 83 9.34 5.57 3.99
N ASP A 84 10.19 6.04 4.91
CA ASP A 84 11.54 6.54 4.61
C ASP A 84 12.46 5.46 4.01
N ASN A 85 12.20 4.19 4.34
CA ASN A 85 12.84 3.03 3.74
C ASN A 85 12.17 2.51 2.46
N GLY A 86 11.20 3.26 1.93
CA GLY A 86 10.53 2.90 0.69
C GLY A 86 9.55 1.75 0.83
N ILE A 87 9.18 1.40 2.06
CA ILE A 87 8.16 0.40 2.32
C ILE A 87 6.80 1.06 2.18
N ASN A 88 5.94 0.50 1.33
CA ASN A 88 4.61 1.04 1.07
C ASN A 88 3.49 0.24 1.74
N SER A 89 3.82 -0.90 2.35
CA SER A 89 2.85 -1.75 3.01
C SER A 89 3.47 -2.50 4.18
N THR A 90 2.67 -2.81 5.20
CA THR A 90 3.12 -3.62 6.32
C THR A 90 2.03 -4.57 6.81
N ARG A 91 2.45 -5.77 7.21
CA ARG A 91 1.61 -6.77 7.85
C ARG A 91 1.67 -6.62 9.37
N VAL A 92 0.51 -6.49 10.00
CA VAL A 92 0.34 -6.23 11.44
C VAL A 92 -0.62 -7.24 12.05
N TRP A 93 -0.22 -7.89 13.14
CA TRP A 93 -1.08 -8.80 13.88
C TRP A 93 -1.95 -8.02 14.86
N ILE A 94 -3.27 -8.15 14.71
CA ILE A 94 -4.23 -7.33 15.45
C ILE A 94 -4.49 -7.86 16.86
N THR A 95 -4.47 -9.18 17.04
CA THR A 95 -4.77 -9.80 18.34
C THR A 95 -3.72 -10.81 18.78
N CYS A 96 -2.67 -11.08 17.99
CA CYS A 96 -1.61 -12.04 18.31
C CYS A 96 -2.13 -13.41 18.78
N ASN A 97 -2.27 -13.65 20.10
CA ASN A 97 -2.85 -14.88 20.69
C ASN A 97 -4.31 -14.75 21.17
N GLY A 98 -4.92 -13.57 21.04
CA GLY A 98 -6.31 -13.31 21.39
C GLY A 98 -6.58 -13.21 22.90
N GLU A 99 -5.57 -12.96 23.72
CA GLU A 99 -5.77 -12.74 25.17
C GLU A 99 -6.29 -11.34 25.50
N VAL A 100 -6.17 -10.39 24.56
CA VAL A 100 -6.56 -9.00 24.73
C VAL A 100 -7.41 -8.52 23.55
N GLY A 101 -8.23 -7.51 23.79
CA GLY A 101 -8.97 -6.80 22.76
C GLY A 101 -10.34 -7.40 22.47
N ILE A 102 -10.40 -8.63 21.97
CA ILE A 102 -11.68 -9.32 21.68
C ILE A 102 -12.26 -9.92 22.96
N THR A 103 -13.57 -9.72 23.18
CA THR A 103 -14.30 -10.33 24.29
C THR A 103 -14.88 -11.67 23.85
N ILE A 104 -14.33 -12.74 24.42
CA ILE A 104 -14.72 -14.13 24.15
C ILE A 104 -14.95 -14.87 25.48
N ASP A 105 -16.02 -15.66 25.57
CA ASP A 105 -16.28 -16.50 26.73
C ASP A 105 -15.64 -17.88 26.64
N SER A 106 -15.72 -18.68 27.70
CA SER A 106 -15.14 -20.03 27.74
C SER A 106 -15.82 -21.03 26.77
N SER A 107 -17.04 -20.74 26.31
CA SER A 107 -17.74 -21.53 25.31
C SER A 107 -17.32 -21.20 23.87
N GLY A 108 -16.49 -20.17 23.70
CA GLY A 108 -16.01 -19.68 22.41
C GLY A 108 -16.95 -18.68 21.75
N GLN A 109 -17.96 -18.17 22.46
CA GLN A 109 -18.84 -17.12 21.96
C GLN A 109 -18.15 -15.76 22.07
N VAL A 110 -18.07 -15.06 20.94
CA VAL A 110 -17.54 -13.69 20.87
C VAL A 110 -18.70 -12.70 21.01
N THR A 111 -18.54 -11.74 21.91
CA THR A 111 -19.59 -10.72 22.21
C THR A 111 -19.19 -9.30 21.80
N GLY A 112 -17.94 -9.09 21.38
CA GLY A 112 -17.46 -7.79 20.91
C GLY A 112 -15.97 -7.62 21.08
N ALA A 113 -15.53 -6.37 21.14
CA ALA A 113 -14.17 -6.01 21.54
C ALA A 113 -14.19 -4.78 22.46
N THR A 114 -13.14 -4.61 23.24
CA THR A 114 -13.02 -3.52 24.21
C THR A 114 -12.93 -2.16 23.52
N THR A 115 -13.35 -1.09 24.21
CA THR A 115 -13.19 0.28 23.71
C THR A 115 -11.73 0.62 23.41
N ALA A 116 -10.79 0.15 24.24
CA ALA A 116 -9.36 0.36 24.03
C ALA A 116 -8.87 -0.29 22.72
N HIS A 117 -9.37 -1.48 22.38
CA HIS A 117 -9.04 -2.14 21.11
C HIS A 117 -9.41 -1.26 19.91
N TRP A 118 -10.65 -0.75 19.89
CA TRP A 118 -11.12 0.12 18.81
C TRP A 118 -10.34 1.44 18.74
N ASN A 119 -10.09 2.09 19.87
CA ASN A 119 -9.34 3.35 19.89
C ASN A 119 -7.89 3.18 19.41
N ASN A 120 -7.24 2.07 19.76
CA ASN A 120 -5.87 1.78 19.34
C ASN A 120 -5.82 1.50 17.83
N LEU A 121 -6.80 0.77 17.29
CA LEU A 121 -6.90 0.53 15.84
C LEU A 121 -7.23 1.80 15.05
N ASP A 122 -8.09 2.68 15.57
CA ASP A 122 -8.34 3.98 14.94
C ASP A 122 -7.04 4.77 14.80
N SER A 123 -6.23 4.77 15.86
CA SER A 123 -4.93 5.42 15.88
C SER A 123 -3.97 4.80 14.87
N LEU A 124 -3.89 3.46 14.80
CA LEU A 124 -3.06 2.75 13.83
C LEU A 124 -3.44 3.11 12.38
N PHE A 125 -4.74 3.08 12.05
CA PHE A 125 -5.19 3.38 10.69
C PHE A 125 -5.08 4.87 10.32
N GLN A 126 -5.12 5.77 11.31
CA GLN A 126 -4.76 7.17 11.13
C GLN A 126 -3.25 7.34 10.85
N ILE A 127 -2.40 6.64 11.60
CA ILE A 127 -0.94 6.62 11.40
C ILE A 127 -0.62 6.09 9.99
N ALA A 128 -1.21 4.97 9.59
CA ALA A 128 -1.07 4.38 8.26
C ALA A 128 -1.38 5.37 7.14
N GLN A 129 -2.50 6.09 7.28
CA GLN A 129 -2.90 7.12 6.33
C GLN A 129 -1.96 8.32 6.30
N SER A 130 -1.44 8.74 7.46
CA SER A 130 -0.56 9.91 7.58
C SER A 130 0.81 9.66 6.97
N HIS A 131 1.30 8.43 7.05
CA HIS A 131 2.62 8.04 6.53
C HIS A 131 2.57 7.33 5.18
N GLY A 132 1.38 7.12 4.61
CA GLY A 132 1.27 6.49 3.30
C GLY A 132 1.78 5.05 3.30
N VAL A 133 1.37 4.22 4.27
CA VAL A 133 1.75 2.81 4.37
C VAL A 133 0.50 1.96 4.53
N TYR A 134 0.21 1.09 3.56
CA TYR A 134 -0.95 0.19 3.60
C TYR A 134 -0.76 -0.90 4.67
N ILE A 135 -1.85 -1.33 5.30
CA ILE A 135 -1.90 -2.37 6.31
C ILE A 135 -2.56 -3.62 5.74
N LEU A 136 -1.84 -4.74 5.83
CA LEU A 136 -2.41 -6.09 5.84
C LEU A 136 -2.70 -6.45 7.30
N ALA A 137 -3.99 -6.42 7.68
CA ALA A 137 -4.41 -6.68 9.05
C ALA A 137 -4.59 -8.20 9.26
N THR A 138 -3.70 -8.81 10.03
CA THR A 138 -3.79 -10.22 10.41
C THR A 138 -4.65 -10.36 11.67
N LEU A 139 -5.89 -10.83 11.52
CA LEU A 139 -6.88 -10.81 12.60
C LEU A 139 -6.77 -11.98 13.59
N MET A 140 -6.13 -13.08 13.19
CA MET A 140 -5.87 -14.23 14.05
C MET A 140 -4.49 -14.82 13.76
N SER A 141 -3.97 -15.61 14.69
CA SER A 141 -2.79 -16.46 14.50
C SER A 141 -3.07 -17.85 15.04
N PHE A 142 -2.28 -18.85 14.60
CA PHE A 142 -2.24 -20.15 15.25
C PHE A 142 -2.00 -20.06 16.76
N ASP A 143 -1.33 -18.99 17.23
CA ASP A 143 -1.14 -18.70 18.66
C ASP A 143 -2.45 -18.61 19.44
N HIS A 144 -3.57 -18.23 18.81
CA HIS A 144 -4.88 -18.27 19.47
C HIS A 144 -5.24 -19.68 19.97
N MET A 145 -4.69 -20.71 19.33
CA MET A 145 -4.99 -22.12 19.60
C MET A 145 -3.89 -22.81 20.42
N ASN A 146 -2.77 -22.15 20.69
CA ASN A 146 -1.65 -22.73 21.40
C ASN A 146 -1.95 -22.90 22.91
N ASN A 147 -1.76 -24.10 23.44
CA ASN A 147 -2.09 -24.47 24.82
C ASN A 147 -1.22 -23.81 25.90
N SER A 148 -0.22 -23.00 25.52
CA SER A 148 0.56 -22.17 26.43
C SER A 148 -0.12 -20.85 26.82
N HIS A 149 -1.18 -20.45 26.11
CA HIS A 149 -1.92 -19.20 26.39
C HIS A 149 -3.19 -19.46 27.20
N ALA A 150 -3.67 -18.47 27.96
CA ALA A 150 -4.75 -18.65 28.92
C ALA A 150 -6.11 -18.97 28.25
N ASN A 151 -6.42 -18.28 27.15
CA ASN A 151 -7.74 -18.33 26.50
C ASN A 151 -7.80 -19.32 25.31
N TYR A 152 -6.80 -20.19 25.16
CA TYR A 152 -6.69 -21.06 23.99
C TYR A 152 -7.92 -21.96 23.76
N ASN A 153 -8.50 -22.48 24.85
CA ASN A 153 -9.70 -23.33 24.75
C ASN A 153 -10.92 -22.55 24.25
N SER A 154 -11.07 -21.28 24.62
CA SER A 154 -12.14 -20.43 24.09
C SER A 154 -12.02 -20.27 22.58
N TRP A 155 -10.81 -20.03 22.08
CA TRP A 155 -10.57 -19.89 20.64
C TRP A 155 -10.72 -21.20 19.86
N ARG A 156 -10.30 -22.33 20.44
CA ARG A 156 -10.59 -23.65 19.86
C ARG A 156 -12.09 -23.90 19.80
N ASN A 157 -12.82 -23.62 20.88
CA ASN A 157 -14.28 -23.72 20.92
C ASN A 157 -14.96 -22.78 19.91
N MET A 158 -14.37 -21.62 19.64
CA MET A 158 -14.85 -20.71 18.60
C MET A 158 -14.81 -21.37 17.22
N LEU A 159 -13.70 -22.00 16.85
CA LEU A 159 -13.57 -22.69 15.56
C LEU A 159 -14.39 -23.97 15.46
N LEU A 160 -14.64 -24.67 16.58
CA LEU A 160 -15.35 -25.96 16.59
C LEU A 160 -16.87 -25.86 16.38
N SER A 161 -17.44 -24.65 16.41
CA SER A 161 -18.89 -24.44 16.31
C SER A 161 -19.24 -23.39 15.26
N ASP A 162 -20.19 -23.71 14.39
CA ASP A 162 -20.68 -22.77 13.38
C ASP A 162 -21.31 -21.53 14.01
N ALA A 163 -22.06 -21.71 15.11
CA ALA A 163 -22.68 -20.62 15.85
C ALA A 163 -21.64 -19.70 16.51
N ASN A 164 -20.50 -20.26 16.93
CA ASN A 164 -19.44 -19.45 17.52
C ASN A 164 -18.65 -18.69 16.45
N ILE A 165 -18.36 -19.30 15.29
CA ILE A 165 -17.82 -18.58 14.14
C ILE A 165 -18.78 -17.45 13.75
N ASP A 166 -20.09 -17.71 13.71
CA ASP A 166 -21.09 -16.68 13.40
C ASP A 166 -21.09 -15.55 14.44
N SER A 167 -20.86 -15.86 15.72
CA SER A 167 -20.70 -14.85 16.77
C SER A 167 -19.46 -13.97 16.57
N TYR A 168 -18.32 -14.55 16.17
CA TYR A 168 -17.12 -13.79 15.82
C TYR A 168 -17.38 -12.88 14.61
N VAL A 169 -18.03 -13.43 13.57
CA VAL A 169 -18.37 -12.69 12.35
C VAL A 169 -19.28 -11.51 12.68
N ALA A 170 -20.36 -11.75 13.42
CA ALA A 170 -21.37 -10.73 13.73
C ALA A 170 -20.87 -9.67 14.71
N ASN A 171 -20.15 -10.09 15.76
CA ASN A 171 -19.86 -9.21 16.89
C ASN A 171 -18.46 -8.59 16.84
N TYR A 172 -17.56 -9.08 15.99
CA TYR A 172 -16.22 -8.51 15.82
C TYR A 172 -15.90 -8.14 14.38
N LEU A 173 -15.95 -9.11 13.46
CA LEU A 173 -15.47 -8.91 12.09
C LEU A 173 -16.29 -7.87 11.32
N ILE A 174 -17.62 -7.98 11.32
CA ILE A 174 -18.49 -7.02 10.64
C ILE A 174 -18.34 -5.60 11.24
N PRO A 175 -18.29 -5.42 12.58
CA PRO A 175 -17.92 -4.14 13.19
C PRO A 175 -16.57 -3.59 12.73
N PHE A 176 -15.51 -4.41 12.70
CA PHE A 176 -14.18 -4.02 12.21
C PHE A 176 -14.26 -3.55 10.75
N VAL A 177 -14.87 -4.36 9.87
CA VAL A 177 -15.05 -4.04 8.45
C VAL A 177 -15.83 -2.75 8.27
N ASN A 178 -16.97 -2.59 8.93
CA ASN A 178 -17.80 -1.39 8.79
C ASN A 178 -17.11 -0.13 9.31
N ARG A 179 -16.24 -0.27 10.32
CA ARG A 179 -15.46 0.84 10.86
C ARG A 179 -14.38 1.33 9.89
N TYR A 180 -13.73 0.40 9.17
CA TYR A 180 -12.52 0.73 8.39
C TYR A 180 -12.65 0.59 6.86
N LYS A 181 -13.79 0.13 6.33
CA LYS A 181 -14.01 -0.06 4.87
C LYS A 181 -13.82 1.18 4.00
N ASN A 182 -13.90 2.38 4.58
CA ASN A 182 -13.67 3.63 3.86
C ASN A 182 -12.22 4.13 3.97
N ASN A 183 -11.40 3.54 4.85
CA ASN A 183 -9.98 3.88 4.94
C ASN A 183 -9.20 3.03 3.91
N PRO A 184 -8.65 3.63 2.85
CA PRO A 184 -7.93 2.90 1.80
C PRO A 184 -6.66 2.20 2.31
N TYR A 185 -6.12 2.64 3.44
CA TYR A 185 -4.91 2.09 4.04
C TYR A 185 -5.12 0.75 4.75
N LEU A 186 -6.35 0.34 5.05
CA LEU A 186 -6.63 -1.08 5.31
C LEU A 186 -6.79 -1.81 3.98
N PHE A 187 -5.70 -2.22 3.33
CA PHE A 187 -5.83 -2.76 1.97
C PHE A 187 -6.38 -4.18 1.95
N ALA A 188 -6.04 -4.98 2.96
CA ALA A 188 -6.41 -6.37 3.04
C ALA A 188 -6.52 -6.86 4.49
N ILE A 189 -7.27 -7.95 4.65
CA ILE A 189 -7.38 -8.73 5.88
C ILE A 189 -6.77 -10.11 5.63
N ASP A 190 -5.76 -10.45 6.43
CA ASP A 190 -5.25 -11.82 6.58
C ASP A 190 -6.05 -12.51 7.68
N LEU A 191 -6.83 -13.54 7.30
CA LEU A 191 -7.82 -14.15 8.18
C LEU A 191 -7.17 -14.92 9.33
N MET A 192 -5.96 -15.47 9.10
CA MET A 192 -5.19 -16.21 10.10
C MET A 192 -3.73 -16.37 9.66
N ASN A 193 -2.79 -16.03 10.54
CA ASN A 193 -1.39 -16.41 10.43
C ASN A 193 -1.21 -17.92 10.64
N GLU A 194 -0.60 -18.58 9.67
CA GLU A 194 -0.11 -19.96 9.68
C GLU A 194 -1.10 -20.99 10.27
N PRO A 195 -2.33 -21.09 9.73
CA PRO A 195 -3.31 -22.08 10.18
C PRO A 195 -2.83 -23.53 9.99
N ASP A 196 -1.77 -23.72 9.20
CA ASP A 196 -1.06 -24.98 9.02
C ASP A 196 -0.65 -25.57 10.36
N TRP A 197 -0.17 -24.74 11.30
CA TRP A 197 0.20 -25.21 12.64
C TRP A 197 -0.98 -25.57 13.50
N VAL A 198 -2.13 -24.92 13.32
CA VAL A 198 -3.39 -25.33 13.97
C VAL A 198 -3.79 -26.73 13.52
N TYR A 199 -3.50 -27.10 12.28
CA TYR A 199 -3.79 -28.43 11.73
C TYR A 199 -2.73 -29.49 12.10
N GLU A 200 -1.45 -29.16 12.01
CA GLU A 200 -0.35 -30.13 12.18
C GLU A 200 -0.03 -30.43 13.66
N ASP A 201 -0.12 -29.43 14.54
CA ASP A 201 0.42 -29.51 15.90
C ASP A 201 -0.68 -29.67 16.97
N ALA A 202 -0.53 -30.68 17.82
CA ALA A 202 -1.38 -30.93 18.98
C ALA A 202 -1.35 -29.78 20.00
N ALA A 203 -0.21 -29.10 20.16
CA ALA A 203 -0.11 -27.94 21.04
C ALA A 203 -0.98 -26.78 20.53
N ASN A 204 -1.20 -26.68 19.22
CA ASN A 204 -2.05 -25.69 18.55
C ASN A 204 -3.47 -26.23 18.25
N GLY A 205 -3.83 -27.39 18.80
CA GLY A 205 -5.19 -27.92 18.80
C GLY A 205 -5.48 -28.99 17.77
N GLN A 206 -4.62 -29.18 16.76
CA GLN A 206 -4.77 -30.18 15.70
C GLN A 206 -6.19 -30.18 15.08
N LEU A 207 -6.73 -28.97 14.83
CA LEU A 207 -8.08 -28.81 14.30
C LEU A 207 -8.09 -29.09 12.79
N SER A 208 -9.17 -29.71 12.30
CA SER A 208 -9.24 -30.13 10.91
C SER A 208 -9.32 -28.94 9.94
N TRP A 209 -8.80 -29.14 8.72
CA TRP A 209 -8.99 -28.20 7.61
C TRP A 209 -10.46 -27.89 7.34
N ASP A 210 -11.38 -28.83 7.61
CA ASP A 210 -12.81 -28.59 7.48
C ASP A 210 -13.29 -27.41 8.33
N ARG A 211 -12.82 -27.30 9.59
CA ARG A 211 -13.16 -26.19 10.49
C ARG A 211 -12.47 -24.90 10.08
N LEU A 212 -11.19 -24.95 9.75
CA LEU A 212 -10.42 -23.79 9.28
C LEU A 212 -11.04 -23.18 8.01
N GLN A 213 -11.35 -24.02 7.01
CA GLN A 213 -12.01 -23.61 5.78
C GLN A 213 -13.40 -23.03 6.02
N THR A 214 -14.16 -23.58 6.99
CA THR A 214 -15.48 -23.03 7.36
C THR A 214 -15.35 -21.62 7.92
N TYR A 215 -14.37 -21.39 8.80
CA TYR A 215 -14.05 -20.05 9.31
C TYR A 215 -13.63 -19.10 8.17
N PHE A 216 -12.69 -19.51 7.31
CA PHE A 216 -12.23 -18.67 6.19
C PHE A 216 -13.35 -18.34 5.20
N ALA A 217 -14.19 -19.32 4.86
CA ALA A 217 -15.29 -19.12 3.94
C ALA A 217 -16.35 -18.15 4.51
N LYS A 218 -16.76 -18.33 5.78
CA LYS A 218 -17.73 -17.44 6.43
C LYS A 218 -17.22 -16.00 6.57
N THR A 219 -15.96 -15.85 6.97
CA THR A 219 -15.32 -14.53 7.13
C THR A 219 -15.10 -13.82 5.80
N ALA A 220 -14.61 -14.52 4.77
CA ALA A 220 -14.45 -13.96 3.43
C ALA A 220 -15.79 -13.47 2.84
N VAL A 221 -16.87 -14.27 2.98
CA VAL A 221 -18.21 -13.86 2.57
C VAL A 221 -18.64 -12.59 3.29
N ALA A 222 -18.48 -12.53 4.62
CA ALA A 222 -18.86 -11.35 5.40
C ALA A 222 -18.08 -10.10 4.99
N ILE A 223 -16.77 -10.20 4.75
CA ILE A 223 -15.94 -9.07 4.32
C ILE A 223 -16.39 -8.56 2.94
N HIS A 224 -16.54 -9.45 1.96
CA HIS A 224 -16.91 -9.07 0.58
C HIS A 224 -18.36 -8.59 0.45
N GLN A 225 -19.27 -9.02 1.33
CA GLN A 225 -20.64 -8.48 1.36
C GLN A 225 -20.70 -7.06 1.91
N ASN A 226 -19.75 -6.68 2.77
CA ASN A 226 -19.80 -5.41 3.51
C ASN A 226 -18.77 -4.38 3.04
N SER A 227 -17.81 -4.78 2.19
CA SER A 227 -16.70 -3.94 1.76
C SER A 227 -16.03 -4.43 0.48
N SER A 228 -15.09 -3.62 -0.03
CA SER A 228 -14.12 -4.00 -1.06
C SER A 228 -12.72 -4.26 -0.48
N ILE A 229 -12.60 -4.54 0.82
CA ILE A 229 -11.32 -4.90 1.44
C ILE A 229 -10.93 -6.29 0.93
N LEU A 230 -9.66 -6.45 0.54
CA LEU A 230 -9.17 -7.72 0.01
C LEU A 230 -8.96 -8.74 1.13
N THR A 231 -8.96 -10.03 0.77
CA THR A 231 -8.80 -11.14 1.72
C THR A 231 -7.66 -12.07 1.33
N THR A 232 -6.96 -12.59 2.34
CA THR A 232 -5.92 -13.62 2.19
C THR A 232 -5.85 -14.51 3.43
N VAL A 233 -5.01 -15.55 3.36
CA VAL A 233 -4.59 -16.35 4.51
C VAL A 233 -3.08 -16.57 4.37
N GLY A 234 -2.31 -16.13 5.37
CA GLY A 234 -0.86 -16.34 5.43
C GLY A 234 -0.53 -17.79 5.76
N LEU A 235 -0.15 -18.61 4.76
CA LEU A 235 0.16 -20.02 5.00
C LEU A 235 1.65 -20.23 5.25
N GLY A 236 1.97 -20.87 6.36
CA GLY A 236 3.33 -21.21 6.77
C GLY A 236 4.02 -22.16 5.80
N MET A 237 3.25 -22.97 5.06
CA MET A 237 3.76 -23.94 4.09
C MET A 237 3.03 -23.86 2.76
N VAL A 238 3.77 -23.69 1.67
CA VAL A 238 3.19 -23.59 0.32
C VAL A 238 2.40 -24.85 -0.11
N LYS A 239 2.68 -26.03 0.48
CA LYS A 239 1.94 -27.28 0.19
C LYS A 239 0.42 -27.15 0.39
N TYR A 240 -0.03 -26.23 1.25
CA TYR A 240 -1.44 -25.98 1.52
C TYR A 240 -2.06 -24.90 0.61
N ASN A 241 -1.22 -24.10 -0.06
CA ASN A 241 -1.59 -23.18 -1.16
C ASN A 241 -1.39 -23.82 -2.54
N SER A 242 -1.00 -25.08 -2.60
CA SER A 242 -0.58 -25.77 -3.82
C SER A 242 -1.45 -26.99 -4.10
N ALA A 243 -1.61 -27.33 -5.39
CA ALA A 243 -2.14 -28.62 -5.82
C ALA A 243 -1.04 -29.62 -6.26
N THR A 244 0.20 -29.14 -6.46
CA THR A 244 1.27 -29.89 -7.13
C THR A 244 2.54 -30.04 -6.29
N GLN A 245 2.67 -29.27 -5.20
CA GLN A 245 3.86 -29.30 -4.37
C GLN A 245 3.98 -30.63 -3.60
N SER A 246 5.22 -31.03 -3.30
CA SER A 246 5.50 -32.20 -2.46
C SER A 246 4.69 -32.18 -1.16
N GLY A 247 4.05 -33.32 -0.84
CA GLY A 247 3.20 -33.46 0.34
C GLY A 247 1.88 -32.69 0.32
N SER A 248 1.54 -32.02 -0.80
CA SER A 248 0.23 -31.39 -0.95
C SER A 248 -0.90 -32.42 -0.99
N THR A 249 -2.03 -32.05 -0.39
CA THR A 249 -3.31 -32.78 -0.51
C THR A 249 -4.38 -31.88 -1.13
N GLY A 250 -3.96 -31.01 -2.06
CA GLY A 250 -4.77 -29.99 -2.71
C GLY A 250 -4.72 -28.64 -2.00
N ASN A 251 -5.01 -27.58 -2.77
CA ASN A 251 -5.04 -26.20 -2.27
C ASN A 251 -6.24 -26.02 -1.33
N LYS A 252 -5.93 -25.83 -0.04
CA LYS A 252 -6.91 -25.76 1.06
C LYS A 252 -7.68 -24.46 1.10
N VAL A 253 -7.18 -23.43 0.43
CA VAL A 253 -7.79 -22.09 0.41
C VAL A 253 -8.17 -21.64 -1.00
N SER A 254 -8.25 -22.58 -1.95
CA SER A 254 -8.81 -22.33 -3.27
C SER A 254 -10.29 -21.92 -3.18
N ASP A 255 -10.76 -21.18 -4.19
CA ASP A 255 -12.18 -20.84 -4.36
C ASP A 255 -13.06 -22.09 -4.22
N ALA A 256 -12.72 -23.19 -4.91
CA ALA A 256 -13.50 -24.43 -4.83
C ALA A 256 -13.58 -24.98 -3.39
N ALA A 257 -12.47 -24.94 -2.64
CA ALA A 257 -12.42 -25.44 -1.27
C ALA A 257 -13.26 -24.57 -0.31
N LEU A 258 -13.21 -23.24 -0.45
CA LEU A 258 -13.94 -22.31 0.40
C LEU A 258 -15.44 -22.24 0.04
N GLN A 259 -15.77 -22.19 -1.25
CA GLN A 259 -17.15 -22.14 -1.73
C GLN A 259 -17.92 -23.42 -1.36
N ALA A 260 -17.25 -24.57 -1.27
CA ALA A 260 -17.87 -25.81 -0.81
C ALA A 260 -18.40 -25.74 0.64
N LYS A 261 -17.93 -24.78 1.47
CA LYS A 261 -18.38 -24.63 2.87
C LYS A 261 -19.66 -23.81 3.03
N VAL A 262 -19.88 -22.82 2.16
CA VAL A 262 -20.95 -21.82 2.34
C VAL A 262 -21.78 -21.55 1.07
N SER A 263 -21.50 -22.24 -0.04
CA SER A 263 -22.21 -22.11 -1.33
C SER A 263 -22.35 -20.66 -1.84
N SER A 264 -21.29 -19.86 -1.71
CA SER A 264 -21.27 -18.45 -2.12
C SER A 264 -19.98 -18.14 -2.87
N THR A 265 -20.07 -17.51 -4.04
CA THR A 265 -18.90 -17.09 -4.83
C THR A 265 -18.05 -16.01 -4.15
N LEU A 266 -18.55 -15.42 -3.06
CA LEU A 266 -17.81 -14.49 -2.21
C LEU A 266 -16.86 -15.20 -1.23
N ALA A 267 -16.97 -16.53 -1.08
CA ALA A 267 -16.03 -17.34 -0.31
C ALA A 267 -14.77 -17.61 -1.14
N LYS A 268 -13.89 -16.63 -1.21
CA LYS A 268 -12.64 -16.67 -1.97
C LYS A 268 -11.58 -15.84 -1.26
N LEU A 269 -10.33 -16.03 -1.63
CA LEU A 269 -9.23 -15.11 -1.32
C LEU A 269 -8.90 -14.27 -2.55
N ASP A 270 -8.55 -13.01 -2.37
CA ASP A 270 -8.21 -12.13 -3.50
C ASP A 270 -6.74 -12.26 -3.93
N PHE A 271 -5.89 -12.78 -3.05
CA PHE A 271 -4.49 -13.09 -3.33
C PHE A 271 -3.96 -14.21 -2.42
N TYR A 272 -2.92 -14.90 -2.87
CA TYR A 272 -2.24 -15.91 -2.05
C TYR A 272 -1.03 -15.31 -1.31
N SER A 273 -0.77 -15.82 -0.11
CA SER A 273 0.31 -15.34 0.76
C SER A 273 1.10 -16.49 1.39
N PRO A 274 1.86 -17.30 0.62
CA PRO A 274 2.78 -18.28 1.19
C PRO A 274 3.89 -17.61 2.00
N HIS A 275 4.32 -18.28 3.07
CA HIS A 275 5.50 -17.93 3.84
C HIS A 275 6.68 -18.80 3.41
N TYR A 276 7.89 -18.31 3.65
CA TYR A 276 9.11 -19.02 3.35
C TYR A 276 10.15 -18.81 4.45
N TYR A 277 10.81 -19.90 4.86
CA TYR A 277 11.99 -19.86 5.72
C TYR A 277 12.94 -20.98 5.29
N GLY A 278 14.24 -20.85 5.54
CA GLY A 278 15.26 -21.77 5.00
C GLY A 278 15.08 -23.25 5.35
N TRP A 279 14.33 -23.57 6.40
CA TRP A 279 13.98 -24.96 6.71
C TRP A 279 13.08 -25.60 5.63
N GLN A 280 12.38 -24.79 4.83
CA GLN A 280 11.49 -25.21 3.75
C GLN A 280 12.23 -25.60 2.47
N ASP A 281 13.47 -25.13 2.28
CA ASP A 281 14.29 -25.36 1.07
C ASP A 281 14.28 -26.82 0.60
N PRO A 282 14.60 -27.83 1.44
CA PRO A 282 14.68 -29.22 0.98
C PRO A 282 13.31 -29.81 0.60
N TYR A 283 12.20 -29.16 0.95
CA TYR A 283 10.85 -29.64 0.69
C TYR A 283 10.20 -28.96 -0.51
N PHE A 284 10.39 -27.64 -0.63
CA PHE A 284 9.59 -26.80 -1.52
C PHE A 284 10.41 -25.88 -2.43
N GLY A 285 11.72 -25.75 -2.19
CA GLY A 285 12.57 -24.77 -2.89
C GLY A 285 12.48 -23.35 -2.31
N ILE A 286 13.09 -22.40 -3.03
CA ILE A 286 13.16 -20.98 -2.63
C ILE A 286 12.26 -20.17 -3.59
N PRO A 287 11.18 -19.54 -3.11
CA PRO A 287 10.17 -18.94 -3.97
C PRO A 287 10.73 -17.83 -4.87
N PHE A 288 11.71 -17.08 -4.38
CA PHE A 288 12.26 -15.92 -5.09
C PHE A 288 12.92 -16.27 -6.43
N TYR A 289 13.33 -17.53 -6.62
CA TYR A 289 14.06 -18.00 -7.81
C TYR A 289 13.18 -18.86 -8.73
N GLU A 290 11.88 -18.85 -8.50
CA GLU A 290 10.88 -19.60 -9.24
C GLU A 290 9.67 -18.70 -9.52
N THR A 291 8.99 -18.88 -10.65
CA THR A 291 7.66 -18.28 -10.83
C THR A 291 6.67 -18.88 -9.83
N PRO A 292 5.57 -18.19 -9.47
CA PRO A 292 4.56 -18.76 -8.57
C PRO A 292 4.05 -20.15 -9.02
N THR A 293 3.92 -20.37 -10.33
CA THR A 293 3.53 -21.67 -10.90
C THR A 293 4.60 -22.75 -10.69
N GLN A 294 5.88 -22.42 -10.84
CA GLN A 294 6.98 -23.36 -10.56
C GLN A 294 7.04 -23.70 -9.06
N TYR A 295 6.81 -22.72 -8.19
CA TYR A 295 6.72 -22.90 -6.74
C TYR A 295 5.44 -23.67 -6.29
N GLY A 296 4.58 -24.05 -7.24
CA GLY A 296 3.41 -24.88 -7.03
C GLY A 296 2.10 -24.12 -6.77
N ILE A 297 2.08 -22.81 -6.93
CA ILE A 297 0.89 -21.97 -6.71
C ILE A 297 0.15 -21.76 -8.03
N VAL A 298 -1.18 -21.88 -7.99
CA VAL A 298 -2.03 -21.49 -9.12
C VAL A 298 -1.95 -19.98 -9.27
N HIS A 299 -1.33 -19.50 -10.34
CA HIS A 299 -1.05 -18.08 -10.55
C HIS A 299 -2.21 -17.39 -11.30
N ASP A 300 -3.42 -17.44 -10.72
CA ASP A 300 -4.65 -16.84 -11.25
C ASP A 300 -5.00 -15.48 -10.60
N ARG A 301 -4.22 -15.10 -9.58
CA ARG A 301 -4.36 -13.91 -8.75
C ARG A 301 -2.99 -13.49 -8.22
N PRO A 302 -2.84 -12.31 -7.60
CA PRO A 302 -1.57 -11.89 -7.03
C PRO A 302 -1.05 -12.89 -6.00
N VAL A 303 0.28 -12.97 -5.91
CA VAL A 303 0.97 -13.76 -4.89
C VAL A 303 1.96 -12.86 -4.17
N ILE A 304 1.83 -12.77 -2.85
CA ILE A 304 2.78 -12.09 -1.97
C ILE A 304 3.57 -13.15 -1.23
N ILE A 305 4.89 -13.01 -1.12
CA ILE A 305 5.63 -13.79 -0.12
C ILE A 305 5.39 -13.12 1.24
N GLY A 306 4.45 -13.67 2.01
CA GLY A 306 3.86 -13.05 3.19
C GLY A 306 4.78 -12.99 4.40
N GLU A 307 5.74 -13.90 4.46
CA GLU A 307 6.87 -13.90 5.38
C GLU A 307 8.11 -14.48 4.71
N SER A 308 9.27 -13.91 5.01
CA SER A 308 10.60 -14.43 4.71
C SER A 308 11.62 -13.78 5.63
N PRO A 309 12.81 -14.37 5.89
CA PRO A 309 13.81 -13.69 6.70
C PRO A 309 14.19 -12.33 6.10
N ALA A 310 14.18 -11.26 6.89
CA ALA A 310 14.69 -9.94 6.48
C ALA A 310 16.21 -9.92 6.25
N ILE A 311 16.90 -10.99 6.62
CA ILE A 311 18.31 -11.25 6.32
C ILE A 311 18.55 -11.90 4.94
N GLY A 312 17.50 -12.29 4.22
CA GLY A 312 17.57 -12.96 2.93
C GLY A 312 17.32 -14.47 3.00
N SER A 313 17.00 -15.06 1.85
CA SER A 313 16.85 -16.49 1.67
C SER A 313 18.19 -17.22 1.69
N THR A 314 18.15 -18.55 1.82
CA THR A 314 19.36 -19.36 1.99
C THR A 314 20.37 -19.11 0.86
N ASN A 315 21.58 -18.67 1.22
CA ASN A 315 22.68 -18.32 0.31
C ASN A 315 22.42 -17.12 -0.63
N HIS A 316 21.41 -16.29 -0.35
CA HIS A 316 21.07 -15.12 -1.16
C HIS A 316 20.91 -13.86 -0.31
N THR A 317 20.99 -12.69 -0.94
CA THR A 317 20.74 -11.43 -0.26
C THR A 317 19.27 -11.07 -0.36
N ILE A 318 18.74 -10.39 0.67
CA ILE A 318 17.36 -9.86 0.61
C ILE A 318 17.16 -8.89 -0.56
N THR A 319 18.20 -8.17 -1.00
CA THR A 319 18.12 -7.31 -2.20
C THR A 319 17.86 -8.13 -3.47
N ASP A 320 18.57 -9.24 -3.64
CA ASP A 320 18.35 -10.14 -4.79
C ASP A 320 16.98 -10.81 -4.72
N ASP A 321 16.53 -11.19 -3.52
CA ASP A 321 15.21 -11.79 -3.32
C ASP A 321 14.08 -10.85 -3.76
N PHE A 322 14.13 -9.55 -3.42
CA PHE A 322 13.15 -8.56 -3.90
C PHE A 322 13.17 -8.41 -5.43
N ALA A 323 14.37 -8.26 -6.02
CA ALA A 323 14.53 -8.09 -7.46
C ALA A 323 14.02 -9.32 -8.24
N ASN A 324 14.33 -10.52 -7.75
CA ASN A 324 13.91 -11.76 -8.37
C ASN A 324 12.43 -12.05 -8.13
N ALA A 325 11.87 -11.71 -6.96
CA ALA A 325 10.42 -11.82 -6.71
C ALA A 325 9.63 -11.04 -7.76
N TYR A 326 9.99 -9.78 -7.98
CA TYR A 326 9.34 -8.96 -9.00
C TYR A 326 9.52 -9.54 -10.41
N THR A 327 10.74 -9.93 -10.76
CA THR A 327 11.06 -10.49 -12.09
C THR A 327 10.31 -11.81 -12.37
N ASN A 328 10.11 -12.63 -11.34
CA ASN A 328 9.41 -13.91 -11.44
C ASN A 328 7.88 -13.80 -11.34
N GLY A 329 7.34 -12.59 -11.20
CA GLY A 329 5.91 -12.31 -11.28
C GLY A 329 5.17 -12.35 -9.95
N TYR A 330 5.86 -12.30 -8.81
CA TYR A 330 5.21 -12.02 -7.53
C TYR A 330 4.75 -10.57 -7.47
N ALA A 331 3.69 -10.32 -6.71
CA ALA A 331 3.08 -8.99 -6.56
C ALA A 331 3.52 -8.25 -5.28
N GLY A 332 4.34 -8.90 -4.44
CA GLY A 332 4.87 -8.31 -3.23
C GLY A 332 5.73 -9.26 -2.42
N VAL A 333 6.50 -8.69 -1.48
CA VAL A 333 7.28 -9.43 -0.48
C VAL A 333 7.14 -8.69 0.85
N MET A 334 6.92 -9.44 1.94
CA MET A 334 6.80 -8.90 3.30
C MET A 334 7.77 -9.63 4.23
N PRO A 335 9.05 -9.24 4.29
CA PRO A 335 10.01 -9.93 5.15
C PRO A 335 9.77 -9.69 6.64
N TRP A 336 10.16 -10.68 7.42
CA TRP A 336 10.11 -10.77 8.87
C TRP A 336 11.51 -10.41 9.45
N THR A 337 11.70 -9.28 10.14
CA THR A 337 10.74 -8.19 10.41
C THR A 337 11.33 -6.81 10.19
N SER A 338 10.49 -5.79 10.26
CA SER A 338 10.91 -4.39 10.29
C SER A 338 11.46 -3.95 11.67
N ASN A 339 11.00 -4.55 12.77
CA ASN A 339 11.28 -4.07 14.12
C ASN A 339 12.13 -5.00 14.99
N GLY A 340 12.65 -6.10 14.45
CA GLY A 340 13.65 -6.93 15.13
C GLY A 340 13.09 -7.68 16.33
N VAL A 341 11.92 -8.30 16.17
CA VAL A 341 11.28 -9.10 17.24
C VAL A 341 12.03 -10.40 17.55
N ASP A 342 12.91 -10.84 16.66
CA ASP A 342 13.72 -12.06 16.78
C ASP A 342 15.01 -11.99 15.95
N SER A 343 15.63 -13.15 15.68
CA SER A 343 16.88 -13.29 14.92
C SER A 343 16.74 -13.26 13.39
N ASN A 344 15.53 -13.12 12.84
CA ASN A 344 15.31 -13.18 11.39
C ASN A 344 15.53 -11.83 10.68
N GLY A 345 15.78 -10.76 11.45
CA GLY A 345 16.24 -9.47 10.95
C GLY A 345 15.40 -8.29 11.42
N SER A 346 15.83 -7.10 11.01
CA SER A 346 15.21 -5.81 11.34
C SER A 346 15.22 -4.86 10.14
N ILE A 347 14.73 -3.63 10.31
CA ILE A 347 14.87 -2.56 9.30
C ILE A 347 16.33 -2.30 8.90
N THR A 348 17.31 -2.63 9.75
CA THR A 348 18.73 -2.49 9.41
C THR A 348 19.12 -3.41 8.25
N ASN A 349 18.52 -4.61 8.19
CA ASN A 349 18.74 -5.59 7.12
C ASN A 349 17.84 -5.30 5.92
N LEU A 350 16.56 -5.01 6.18
CA LEU A 350 15.52 -4.85 5.16
C LEU A 350 15.57 -3.50 4.43
N GLY A 351 15.91 -2.43 5.14
CA GLY A 351 15.88 -1.05 4.66
C GLY A 351 16.71 -0.83 3.38
N PRO A 352 17.96 -1.33 3.29
CA PRO A 352 18.74 -1.24 2.05
C PRO A 352 18.07 -1.88 0.83
N ALA A 353 17.47 -3.07 0.98
CA ALA A 353 16.82 -3.79 -0.12
C ALA A 353 15.54 -3.10 -0.59
N THR A 354 14.69 -2.70 0.35
CA THR A 354 13.42 -1.99 0.07
C THR A 354 13.67 -0.61 -0.54
N LYS A 355 14.70 0.11 -0.10
CA LYS A 355 15.16 1.36 -0.74
C LYS A 355 15.68 1.12 -2.15
N ALA A 356 16.51 0.09 -2.35
CA ALA A 356 17.05 -0.26 -3.66
C ALA A 356 15.91 -0.60 -4.64
N PHE A 357 14.94 -1.40 -4.21
CA PHE A 357 13.76 -1.72 -5.01
C PHE A 357 12.93 -0.48 -5.33
N ARG A 358 12.61 0.36 -4.33
CA ARG A 358 11.92 1.64 -4.53
C ARG A 358 12.67 2.53 -5.53
N ASP A 359 13.99 2.65 -5.42
CA ASP A 359 14.76 3.55 -6.26
C ASP A 359 14.83 3.06 -7.71
N ALA A 360 14.78 1.74 -7.94
CA ALA A 360 14.68 1.13 -9.26
C ALA A 360 13.25 1.11 -9.83
N HIS A 361 12.23 1.09 -8.97
CA HIS A 361 10.82 0.86 -9.33
C HIS A 361 9.85 1.84 -8.65
N TYR A 362 10.21 3.13 -8.58
CA TYR A 362 9.49 4.10 -7.75
C TYR A 362 7.99 4.18 -8.05
N SER A 363 7.60 4.16 -9.34
CA SER A 363 6.19 4.21 -9.75
C SER A 363 5.38 2.96 -9.42
N LEU A 364 6.02 1.81 -9.16
CA LEU A 364 5.37 0.61 -8.64
C LEU A 364 5.20 0.66 -7.11
N VAL A 365 6.08 1.38 -6.41
CA VAL A 365 6.03 1.49 -4.95
C VAL A 365 5.13 2.65 -4.51
N PHE A 366 5.29 3.80 -5.15
CA PHE A 366 4.58 5.05 -4.91
C PHE A 366 4.04 5.60 -6.25
N PRO A 367 2.98 4.99 -6.82
CA PRO A 367 2.42 5.46 -8.07
C PRO A 367 1.97 6.93 -7.96
N PRO A 368 2.35 7.78 -8.91
CA PRO A 368 1.85 9.14 -8.97
C PRO A 368 0.33 9.16 -9.15
N ALA A 369 -0.30 10.28 -8.76
CA ALA A 369 -1.69 10.52 -9.11
C ALA A 369 -1.88 10.43 -10.65
N THR A 370 -3.00 9.90 -11.13
CA THR A 370 -3.19 9.56 -12.55
C THR A 370 -3.17 10.77 -13.49
N ASN A 371 -3.61 11.94 -13.03
CA ASN A 371 -3.62 13.17 -13.80
C ASN A 371 -2.87 14.28 -13.07
N ASP A 372 -1.97 14.96 -13.79
CA ASP A 372 -1.42 16.23 -13.36
C ASP A 372 -2.03 17.38 -14.18
N THR A 373 -2.86 18.19 -13.52
CA THR A 373 -3.50 19.37 -14.11
C THR A 373 -2.72 20.66 -13.89
N ALA A 374 -1.53 20.58 -13.29
CA ALA A 374 -0.67 21.74 -13.08
C ALA A 374 -0.25 22.36 -14.41
N LYS A 375 0.05 23.66 -14.37
CA LYS A 375 0.47 24.41 -15.55
C LYS A 375 1.76 23.86 -16.15
N PHE A 376 2.73 23.54 -15.31
CA PHE A 376 3.92 22.81 -15.70
C PHE A 376 3.95 21.46 -14.99
N ASN A 377 3.52 20.43 -15.72
CA ASN A 377 3.33 19.06 -15.27
C ASN A 377 4.29 18.08 -15.95
N PHE A 378 5.09 18.54 -16.92
CA PHE A 378 6.10 17.76 -17.65
C PHE A 378 5.59 16.50 -18.38
N GLU A 379 4.27 16.36 -18.51
CA GLU A 379 3.61 15.23 -19.15
C GLU A 379 3.90 15.16 -20.66
N ASN A 380 3.65 13.98 -21.24
CA ASN A 380 3.93 13.66 -22.66
C ASN A 380 5.43 13.69 -23.01
N ASN A 381 6.28 13.40 -22.01
CA ASN A 381 7.72 13.39 -22.13
C ASN A 381 8.31 14.74 -22.60
N GLN A 382 7.80 15.86 -22.07
CA GLN A 382 8.19 17.21 -22.47
C GLN A 382 8.72 18.02 -21.28
N LEU A 383 9.79 18.80 -21.49
CA LEU A 383 10.31 19.73 -20.47
C LEU A 383 9.52 21.04 -20.37
N GLN A 384 8.51 21.24 -21.23
CA GLN A 384 7.74 22.49 -21.31
C GLN A 384 8.65 23.74 -21.38
N SER A 385 9.74 23.62 -22.15
CA SER A 385 10.77 24.64 -22.37
C SER A 385 11.67 24.98 -21.17
N PHE A 386 11.59 24.24 -20.06
CA PHE A 386 12.61 24.34 -19.02
C PHE A 386 13.97 23.85 -19.54
N LYS A 387 15.02 24.57 -19.17
CA LYS A 387 16.41 24.29 -19.56
C LYS A 387 17.35 24.54 -18.40
N SER A 388 18.49 23.85 -18.39
CA SER A 388 19.61 24.18 -17.52
C SER A 388 20.23 25.51 -17.95
N ILE A 389 20.59 26.35 -16.98
CA ILE A 389 21.35 27.60 -17.21
C ILE A 389 22.71 27.60 -16.53
N THR A 390 23.08 26.50 -15.85
CA THR A 390 24.38 26.34 -15.18
C THR A 390 25.12 25.14 -15.78
N SER A 391 26.42 25.31 -16.04
CA SER A 391 27.30 24.18 -16.36
C SER A 391 27.31 23.14 -15.23
N GLY A 392 27.36 21.86 -15.58
CA GLY A 392 27.31 20.76 -14.60
C GLY A 392 25.89 20.34 -14.17
N LEU A 393 24.84 20.98 -14.69
CA LEU A 393 23.45 20.54 -14.55
C LEU A 393 22.88 20.14 -15.91
N THR A 394 22.24 18.97 -15.96
CA THR A 394 21.42 18.51 -17.09
C THR A 394 19.96 18.42 -16.65
N VAL A 395 19.04 18.82 -17.53
CA VAL A 395 17.59 18.61 -17.31
C VAL A 395 17.02 17.66 -18.35
N ALA A 396 16.15 16.76 -17.91
CA ALA A 396 15.45 15.82 -18.77
C ALA A 396 14.04 15.56 -18.24
N SER A 397 13.10 15.32 -19.15
CA SER A 397 11.83 14.68 -18.76
C SER A 397 12.12 13.23 -18.36
N SER A 398 11.51 12.76 -17.28
CA SER A 398 11.78 11.44 -16.71
C SER A 398 10.51 10.79 -16.19
N TYR A 399 10.35 9.49 -16.46
CA TYR A 399 9.32 8.65 -15.87
C TYR A 399 9.82 7.92 -14.61
N ASP A 400 11.06 8.18 -14.18
CA ASP A 400 11.68 7.53 -13.02
C ASP A 400 10.88 7.87 -11.75
N ARG A 401 10.39 9.12 -11.64
CA ARG A 401 9.59 9.63 -10.53
C ARG A 401 8.64 10.72 -11.05
N ALA A 402 7.42 10.74 -10.54
CA ALA A 402 6.47 11.83 -10.72
C ALA A 402 5.69 12.04 -9.41
N TYR A 403 5.25 13.27 -9.15
CA TYR A 403 4.32 13.59 -8.07
C TYR A 403 2.89 13.31 -8.53
N ALA A 404 2.56 13.77 -9.73
CA ALA A 404 1.31 13.49 -10.42
C ALA A 404 1.60 13.19 -11.89
N GLY A 405 0.67 12.54 -12.59
CA GLY A 405 0.83 12.11 -13.96
C GLY A 405 1.80 10.94 -14.12
N SER A 406 2.73 11.03 -15.05
CA SER A 406 3.71 9.98 -15.38
C SER A 406 5.12 10.52 -15.60
N TYR A 407 5.30 11.84 -15.66
CA TYR A 407 6.59 12.45 -15.92
C TYR A 407 6.88 13.59 -14.94
N ALA A 408 8.16 13.79 -14.63
CA ALA A 408 8.64 15.00 -13.96
C ALA A 408 9.89 15.53 -14.66
N MET A 409 10.26 16.77 -14.36
CA MET A 409 11.57 17.29 -14.74
C MET A 409 12.64 16.74 -13.78
N LYS A 410 13.54 15.91 -14.28
CA LYS A 410 14.75 15.45 -13.60
C LYS A 410 15.87 16.45 -13.80
N MET A 411 16.47 16.92 -12.70
CA MET A 411 17.65 17.77 -12.68
C MET A 411 18.85 16.96 -12.19
N SER A 412 19.76 16.58 -13.09
CA SER A 412 20.97 15.79 -12.78
C SER A 412 22.18 16.70 -12.66
N VAL A 413 22.80 16.71 -11.48
CA VAL A 413 23.93 17.57 -11.12
C VAL A 413 25.19 16.73 -10.98
N VAL A 414 26.29 17.23 -11.53
CA VAL A 414 27.65 16.75 -11.29
C VAL A 414 28.45 17.93 -10.76
N SER A 415 28.64 18.00 -9.45
CA SER A 415 29.41 19.05 -8.78
C SER A 415 30.75 18.53 -8.26
N THR A 416 31.79 19.36 -8.36
CA THR A 416 33.11 19.10 -7.76
C THR A 416 33.38 19.96 -6.52
N ALA A 417 32.56 20.99 -6.31
CA ALA A 417 32.59 21.91 -5.17
C ALA A 417 31.18 22.46 -4.90
N SER A 418 31.03 23.23 -3.82
CA SER A 418 29.80 23.96 -3.52
C SER A 418 29.49 24.99 -4.61
N GLY A 419 28.24 25.05 -5.07
CA GLY A 419 27.81 26.05 -6.04
C GLY A 419 26.32 25.94 -6.41
N PRO A 420 25.75 26.99 -7.01
CA PRO A 420 24.36 27.01 -7.47
C PRO A 420 24.21 26.35 -8.85
N TYR A 421 23.12 25.60 -9.03
CA TYR A 421 22.73 24.93 -10.27
C TYR A 421 21.25 25.20 -10.52
N SER A 422 20.94 25.85 -11.64
CA SER A 422 19.58 26.35 -11.89
C SER A 422 19.00 25.83 -13.19
N ALA A 423 17.73 25.42 -13.12
CA ALA A 423 16.88 25.15 -14.27
C ALA A 423 15.78 26.21 -14.34
N GLN A 424 15.48 26.71 -15.54
CA GLN A 424 14.47 27.74 -15.71
C GLN A 424 13.75 27.69 -17.05
N LEU A 425 12.59 28.32 -17.07
CA LEU A 425 11.83 28.70 -18.25
C LEU A 425 11.87 30.22 -18.41
N ASP A 426 12.28 30.67 -19.60
CA ASP A 426 12.31 32.09 -19.96
C ASP A 426 10.96 32.58 -20.47
N ASN A 427 10.56 33.77 -20.04
CA ASN A 427 9.35 34.51 -20.40
C ASN A 427 8.07 33.65 -20.33
N PRO A 428 7.77 33.01 -19.19
CA PRO A 428 6.57 32.17 -19.06
C PRO A 428 5.30 33.03 -19.18
N SER A 429 4.28 32.48 -19.83
CA SER A 429 2.98 33.15 -19.96
C SER A 429 2.09 32.89 -18.74
N GLY A 430 1.13 33.78 -18.48
CA GLY A 430 0.05 33.57 -17.50
C GLY A 430 0.50 33.36 -16.05
N ILE A 431 1.54 34.06 -15.62
CA ILE A 431 1.92 34.24 -14.21
C ILE A 431 1.62 35.69 -13.86
N SER A 432 0.87 35.92 -12.78
CA SER A 432 0.38 37.24 -12.39
C SER A 432 1.07 37.75 -11.12
N ALA A 433 1.00 39.06 -10.88
CA ALA A 433 1.29 39.61 -9.57
C ALA A 433 0.18 39.23 -8.58
N ASN A 434 0.46 39.29 -7.28
CA ASN A 434 -0.47 38.91 -6.22
C ASN A 434 -0.97 37.45 -6.33
N SER A 435 -0.10 36.53 -6.69
CA SER A 435 -0.40 35.10 -6.78
C SER A 435 0.68 34.28 -6.08
N THR A 436 0.37 33.03 -5.77
CA THR A 436 1.33 32.07 -5.22
C THR A 436 1.48 30.94 -6.21
N LEU A 437 2.72 30.63 -6.57
CA LEU A 437 3.05 29.40 -7.31
C LEU A 437 3.51 28.34 -6.33
N THR A 438 3.19 27.09 -6.61
CA THR A 438 3.63 25.93 -5.83
C THR A 438 4.51 25.03 -6.69
N PHE A 439 5.58 24.51 -6.10
CA PHE A 439 6.47 23.54 -6.73
C PHE A 439 6.45 22.26 -5.90
N ARG A 440 6.30 21.11 -6.57
CA ARG A 440 6.59 19.81 -5.95
C ARG A 440 8.03 19.47 -6.26
N VAL A 441 8.84 19.34 -5.21
CA VAL A 441 10.27 19.06 -5.35
C VAL A 441 10.66 17.82 -4.56
N TRP A 442 11.10 16.78 -5.26
CA TRP A 442 11.65 15.59 -4.64
C TRP A 442 13.15 15.74 -4.45
N VAL A 443 13.65 15.44 -3.25
CA VAL A 443 15.09 15.46 -2.93
C VAL A 443 15.56 14.12 -2.36
N PRO A 444 16.73 13.61 -2.77
CA PRO A 444 17.27 12.36 -2.23
C PRO A 444 17.82 12.55 -0.80
N SER A 445 17.83 11.49 0.01
CA SER A 445 18.61 11.45 1.25
C SER A 445 20.11 11.40 0.98
N GLY A 446 20.93 11.89 1.91
CA GLY A 446 22.40 11.80 1.84
C GLY A 446 23.06 12.67 0.75
N ALA A 447 22.29 13.55 0.10
CA ALA A 447 22.81 14.46 -0.93
C ALA A 447 23.66 15.58 -0.33
N ALA A 448 24.73 15.98 -1.03
CA ALA A 448 25.51 17.16 -0.66
C ALA A 448 24.82 18.44 -1.18
N ILE A 449 23.65 18.73 -0.63
CA ILE A 449 22.82 19.91 -0.96
C ILE A 449 22.75 20.82 0.27
N THR A 450 23.00 22.10 0.06
CA THR A 450 22.82 23.17 1.06
C THR A 450 21.36 23.62 1.07
N SER A 451 20.80 23.90 -0.11
CA SER A 451 19.46 24.47 -0.24
C SER A 451 18.82 24.21 -1.59
N ILE A 452 17.49 24.36 -1.60
CA ILE A 452 16.65 24.42 -2.78
C ILE A 452 15.85 25.71 -2.72
N GLN A 453 15.74 26.42 -3.84
CA GLN A 453 14.98 27.66 -3.93
C GLN A 453 14.26 27.75 -5.27
N PRO A 454 12.97 27.39 -5.34
CA PRO A 454 12.12 27.81 -6.44
C PRO A 454 11.97 29.33 -6.44
N TYR A 455 11.86 29.90 -7.63
CA TYR A 455 11.83 31.34 -7.81
C TYR A 455 11.05 31.78 -9.04
N VAL A 456 10.68 33.06 -9.00
CA VAL A 456 10.18 33.85 -10.12
C VAL A 456 11.00 35.13 -10.17
N GLN A 457 11.37 35.54 -11.38
CA GLN A 457 12.07 36.80 -11.60
C GLN A 457 11.21 37.72 -12.45
N GLY A 458 10.98 38.96 -12.00
CA GLY A 458 10.27 39.98 -12.78
C GLY A 458 11.07 40.45 -13.99
N ASN A 459 10.43 41.12 -14.96
CA ASN A 459 11.12 41.71 -16.13
C ASN A 459 12.15 42.78 -15.79
N ASN A 460 12.06 43.36 -14.59
CA ASN A 460 13.07 44.25 -14.02
C ASN A 460 14.19 43.49 -13.27
N TRP A 461 14.28 42.17 -13.44
CA TRP A 461 15.23 41.27 -12.78
C TRP A 461 15.07 41.12 -11.26
N THR A 462 13.99 41.64 -10.67
CA THR A 462 13.71 41.44 -9.24
C THR A 462 13.40 39.97 -8.96
N TRP A 463 14.07 39.39 -7.97
CA TRP A 463 13.96 37.99 -7.57
C TRP A 463 12.93 37.80 -6.46
N TYR A 464 11.99 36.88 -6.68
CA TYR A 464 11.05 36.39 -5.69
C TYR A 464 11.25 34.89 -5.54
N GLY A 465 11.87 34.45 -4.46
CA GLY A 465 12.14 33.03 -4.26
C GLY A 465 11.91 32.62 -2.81
N ASN A 466 11.67 31.33 -2.61
CA ASN A 466 11.49 30.76 -1.28
C ASN A 466 12.64 29.80 -0.98
N TYR A 467 13.61 30.28 -0.19
CA TYR A 467 14.76 29.50 0.22
C TYR A 467 14.34 28.42 1.21
N GLN A 468 14.67 27.17 0.89
CA GLN A 468 14.50 26.03 1.78
C GLN A 468 15.86 25.40 2.06
N ALA A 469 16.27 25.43 3.33
CA ALA A 469 17.46 24.70 3.76
C ALA A 469 17.25 23.21 3.52
N TYR A 470 18.24 22.52 2.96
CA TYR A 470 18.11 21.08 2.73
C TYR A 470 17.78 20.35 4.03
N THR A 471 18.38 20.71 5.18
CA THR A 471 18.07 20.08 6.48
C THR A 471 16.58 20.12 6.87
N GLY A 472 15.79 21.09 6.37
CA GLY A 472 14.36 21.20 6.63
C GLY A 472 13.45 20.47 5.64
N LEU A 473 13.99 19.93 4.55
CA LEU A 473 13.23 19.18 3.54
C LEU A 473 13.12 17.69 3.91
N THR A 474 11.93 17.11 3.75
CA THR A 474 11.71 15.66 3.87
C THR A 474 12.48 14.92 2.78
N LYS A 475 13.23 13.89 3.16
CA LYS A 475 14.12 13.14 2.26
C LYS A 475 13.41 11.99 1.59
N ASN A 476 13.85 11.68 0.37
CA ASN A 476 13.25 10.65 -0.47
C ASN A 476 11.73 10.85 -0.69
N ALA A 477 11.25 12.08 -0.52
CA ALA A 477 9.85 12.46 -0.60
C ALA A 477 9.67 13.77 -1.38
N TRP A 478 8.45 13.99 -1.84
CA TRP A 478 8.03 15.24 -2.49
C TRP A 478 7.75 16.32 -1.44
N ASN A 479 8.39 17.48 -1.60
CA ASN A 479 8.21 18.65 -0.76
C ASN A 479 7.37 19.69 -1.50
N THR A 480 6.49 20.40 -0.81
CA THR A 480 5.73 21.51 -1.39
C THR A 480 6.42 22.81 -1.03
N ILE A 481 6.87 23.56 -2.04
CA ILE A 481 7.52 24.85 -1.82
C ILE A 481 6.72 25.92 -2.54
N ALA A 482 6.18 26.87 -1.79
CA ALA A 482 5.35 27.96 -2.32
C ALA A 482 6.19 29.23 -2.55
N VAL A 483 6.04 29.86 -3.72
CA VAL A 483 6.66 31.14 -4.08
C VAL A 483 5.55 32.18 -4.21
N THR A 484 5.51 33.13 -3.28
CA THR A 484 4.57 34.24 -3.32
C THR A 484 5.11 35.35 -4.23
N ILE A 485 4.31 35.73 -5.22
CA ILE A 485 4.57 36.85 -6.12
C ILE A 485 3.76 38.05 -5.58
N PRO A 486 4.42 39.09 -5.04
CA PRO A 486 3.71 40.20 -4.41
C PRO A 486 2.90 41.00 -5.43
N SER A 487 1.91 41.75 -4.96
CA SER A 487 1.11 42.66 -5.81
C SER A 487 1.93 43.74 -6.51
N THR A 488 3.11 44.05 -5.97
CA THR A 488 4.08 45.01 -6.53
C THR A 488 5.02 44.41 -7.56
N ALA A 489 4.88 43.11 -7.89
CA ALA A 489 5.78 42.45 -8.83
C ALA A 489 5.65 43.00 -10.25
N THR A 490 6.79 43.13 -10.93
CA THR A 490 6.81 43.52 -12.35
C THR A 490 6.43 42.33 -13.22
N VAL A 491 5.29 42.45 -13.91
CA VAL A 491 4.78 41.49 -14.89
C VAL A 491 4.79 42.08 -16.32
N PRO A 492 4.95 41.26 -17.39
CA PRO A 492 5.13 39.81 -17.35
C PRO A 492 6.45 39.42 -16.68
N VAL A 493 6.49 38.22 -16.11
CA VAL A 493 7.69 37.74 -15.41
C VAL A 493 8.75 37.33 -16.44
N LYS A 494 10.02 37.53 -16.11
CA LYS A 494 11.15 37.19 -16.96
C LYS A 494 11.48 35.71 -16.93
N ASN A 495 11.56 35.13 -15.74
CA ASN A 495 11.97 33.75 -15.55
C ASN A 495 11.11 33.11 -14.46
N ILE A 496 10.84 31.82 -14.61
CA ILE A 496 10.43 30.93 -13.52
C ILE A 496 11.45 29.80 -13.45
N GLY A 497 11.88 29.41 -12.27
CA GLY A 497 12.89 28.38 -12.15
C GLY A 497 13.07 27.85 -10.75
N ILE A 498 14.10 27.03 -10.62
CA ILE A 498 14.54 26.45 -9.37
C ILE A 498 16.06 26.46 -9.34
N GLU A 499 16.60 26.89 -8.20
CA GLU A 499 18.02 26.84 -7.89
C GLU A 499 18.27 25.76 -6.84
N LEU A 500 19.24 24.90 -7.10
CA LEU A 500 19.82 23.97 -6.13
C LEU A 500 21.23 24.43 -5.81
N VAL A 501 21.59 24.54 -4.53
CA VAL A 501 22.95 24.86 -4.11
C VAL A 501 23.57 23.61 -3.48
N THR A 502 24.68 23.11 -4.05
CA THR A 502 25.42 21.99 -3.46
C THR A 502 26.31 22.44 -2.31
N SER A 503 26.58 21.56 -1.35
CA SER A 503 27.53 21.80 -0.26
C SER A 503 28.94 21.29 -0.55
N GLY A 504 29.14 20.55 -1.64
CA GLY A 504 30.42 19.96 -2.02
C GLY A 504 30.33 19.13 -3.30
N ALA A 505 31.24 18.17 -3.45
CA ALA A 505 31.21 17.22 -4.56
C ALA A 505 30.01 16.28 -4.44
N TRP A 506 29.21 16.18 -5.50
CA TRP A 506 28.02 15.35 -5.54
C TRP A 506 27.61 15.06 -6.97
N THR A 507 27.29 13.79 -7.23
CA THR A 507 26.65 13.36 -8.46
C THR A 507 25.30 12.77 -8.09
N GLY A 508 24.21 13.37 -8.57
CA GLY A 508 22.87 12.91 -8.25
C GLY A 508 21.79 13.73 -8.94
N SER A 509 20.53 13.46 -8.62
CA SER A 509 19.39 14.15 -9.22
C SER A 509 18.36 14.59 -8.19
N ILE A 510 17.71 15.71 -8.46
CA ILE A 510 16.41 16.08 -7.87
C ILE A 510 15.31 16.02 -8.94
N TYR A 511 14.05 16.02 -8.53
CA TYR A 511 12.92 16.05 -9.46
C TYR A 511 11.98 17.20 -9.12
N VAL A 512 11.41 17.82 -10.13
CA VAL A 512 10.45 18.92 -10.01
C VAL A 512 9.22 18.59 -10.82
N ASP A 513 8.06 18.78 -10.22
CA ASP A 513 6.79 18.43 -10.81
C ASP A 513 5.65 19.36 -10.35
N SER A 514 4.51 19.26 -11.03
CA SER A 514 3.23 19.91 -10.71
C SER A 514 3.35 21.37 -10.28
N ILE A 515 3.98 22.20 -11.13
CA ILE A 515 4.13 23.63 -10.87
C ILE A 515 2.82 24.35 -11.26
N ASN A 516 2.15 24.95 -10.27
CA ASN A 516 0.84 25.60 -10.46
C ASN A 516 0.72 26.90 -9.67
#